data_AF-A0AAU9KWY4-F1
#
_entry.id   AF-A0AAU9KWY4-F1
#
_cell.length_a   1.000
_cell.length_b   1.000
_cell.length_c   1.000
_cell.angle_alpha   90.00
_cell.angle_beta   90.00
_cell.angle_gamma   90.00
#
_symmetry.space_group_name_H-M   'P 1'
#
loop_
_entity.id
_entity.type
_entity.pdbx_description
1 polymer ?
#
loop_
_entity_poly.entity_id
_entity_poly.type
_entity_poly.pdbx_seq_one_letter_code
_entity_poly.pdbx_strand_id
1 'polypeptide(L)'
;MAENFQLLSSIFAKNKAGGCDACAVNLMTLWCGLICSPLQDQFLRMSHAWPSINYRPDPMTGKEQVKVLDLTLSLEKDFTCKVFDSCKNTAMASMATAMKSSLGFLNYQMQVGAIGHGEYITMEFHANKDKSFHENVLECSNYSQVAEKRETLPTQAQMLESIASKSMDDKQCPCGACRATCDTHTGGSHHIHVADNPISMLDGFSPKLVALVYGLLVILIVVWKRRKN
;
A
#
# COMPACT_ATOMS: atom_id res chain seq x y z
N MET A 1 14.44 6.79 -6.75
CA MET A 1 13.53 6.88 -5.58
C MET A 1 12.39 7.88 -5.78
N ALA A 2 12.66 9.13 -6.16
CA ALA A 2 11.61 10.13 -6.42
C ALA A 2 10.51 9.65 -7.39
N GLU A 3 10.88 8.98 -8.49
CA GLU A 3 9.92 8.38 -9.44
C GLU A 3 9.12 7.22 -8.83
N ASN A 4 9.76 6.36 -8.02
CA ASN A 4 9.07 5.29 -7.30
C ASN A 4 8.04 5.84 -6.30
N PHE A 5 8.29 7.02 -5.73
CA PHE A 5 7.32 7.70 -4.86
C PHE A 5 6.14 8.31 -5.62
N GLN A 6 6.31 8.70 -6.88
CA GLN A 6 5.16 9.09 -7.71
C GLN A 6 4.23 7.89 -7.92
N LEU A 7 4.78 6.72 -8.24
CA LEU A 7 3.99 5.49 -8.37
C LEU A 7 3.35 5.06 -7.05
N LEU A 8 4.06 5.20 -5.93
CA LEU A 8 3.50 4.94 -4.61
C LEU A 8 2.32 5.89 -4.32
N SER A 9 2.49 7.18 -4.59
CA SER A 9 1.44 8.18 -4.37
C SER A 9 0.21 7.94 -5.23
N SER A 10 0.37 7.55 -6.50
CA SER A 10 -0.77 7.31 -7.37
C SER A 10 -1.64 6.14 -6.89
N ILE A 11 -1.04 5.15 -6.21
CA ILE A 11 -1.72 3.96 -5.69
C ILE A 11 -2.31 4.22 -4.29
N PHE A 12 -1.51 4.74 -3.37
CA PHE A 12 -1.86 4.78 -1.94
C PHE A 12 -2.36 6.15 -1.47
N ALA A 13 -2.02 7.24 -2.15
CA ALA A 13 -2.50 8.57 -1.77
C ALA A 13 -3.96 8.76 -2.17
N LYS A 14 -4.58 9.86 -1.72
CA LYS A 14 -5.97 10.18 -2.04
C LYS A 14 -6.17 10.21 -3.55
N ASN A 15 -6.99 9.29 -4.04
CA ASN A 15 -7.29 9.11 -5.44
C ASN A 15 -8.76 8.67 -5.61
N LYS A 16 -9.23 8.60 -6.86
CA LYS A 16 -10.62 8.18 -7.16
C LYS A 16 -10.93 6.74 -6.76
N ALA A 17 -9.92 5.89 -6.57
CA ALA A 17 -10.10 4.49 -6.20
C ALA A 17 -10.30 4.29 -4.69
N GLY A 18 -9.97 5.28 -3.85
CA GLY A 18 -10.09 5.20 -2.38
C GLY A 18 -8.76 5.04 -1.65
N GLY A 19 -7.78 5.89 -1.94
CA GLY A 19 -6.53 6.00 -1.17
C GLY A 19 -6.55 7.06 -0.06
N CYS A 20 -5.45 7.18 0.66
CA CYS A 20 -5.28 8.00 1.86
C CYS A 20 -3.89 8.65 1.89
N ASP A 21 -3.82 9.98 1.95
CA ASP A 21 -2.53 10.70 1.94
C ASP A 21 -1.67 10.34 3.16
N ALA A 22 -2.25 10.15 4.34
CA ALA A 22 -1.50 9.70 5.53
C ALA A 22 -0.78 8.36 5.28
N CYS A 23 -1.45 7.38 4.66
CA CYS A 23 -0.84 6.11 4.27
C CYS A 23 0.34 6.33 3.32
N ALA A 24 0.15 7.13 2.27
CA ALA A 24 1.20 7.41 1.31
C ALA A 24 2.41 8.09 1.97
N VAL A 25 2.19 9.07 2.85
CA VAL A 25 3.26 9.71 3.62
C VAL A 25 3.99 8.68 4.49
N ASN A 26 3.28 7.85 5.24
CA ASN A 26 3.87 6.84 6.11
C ASN A 26 4.76 5.85 5.33
N LEU A 27 4.31 5.43 4.16
CA LEU A 27 5.07 4.56 3.27
C LEU A 27 6.30 5.27 2.68
N MET A 28 6.18 6.53 2.27
CA MET A 28 7.33 7.30 1.79
C MET A 28 8.36 7.53 2.90
N THR A 29 7.91 7.84 4.12
CA THR A 29 8.77 7.99 5.30
C THR A 29 9.47 6.69 5.64
N LEU A 30 8.77 5.54 5.57
CA LEU A 30 9.38 4.22 5.72
C LEU A 30 10.53 4.05 4.71
N TRP A 31 10.26 4.19 3.41
CA TRP A 31 11.28 3.99 2.38
C TRP A 31 12.43 4.99 2.46
N CYS A 32 12.15 6.27 2.76
CA CYS A 32 13.17 7.27 3.00
C CYS A 32 14.03 6.91 4.22
N GLY A 33 13.42 6.52 5.33
CA GLY A 33 14.16 6.17 6.54
C GLY A 33 15.02 4.93 6.34
N LEU A 34 14.52 3.92 5.63
CA LEU A 34 15.28 2.71 5.35
C LEU A 34 16.52 2.95 4.50
N ILE A 35 16.48 3.91 3.57
CA ILE A 35 17.54 4.11 2.57
C ILE A 35 18.45 5.30 2.92
N CYS A 36 17.91 6.34 3.54
CA CYS A 36 18.62 7.60 3.79
C CYS A 36 18.97 7.83 5.26
N SER A 37 18.58 6.95 6.19
CA SER A 37 18.91 7.14 7.60
C SER A 37 20.43 7.06 7.83
N PRO A 38 21.03 8.01 8.57
CA PRO A 38 22.44 7.94 8.92
C PRO A 38 22.75 6.80 9.90
N LEU A 39 21.73 6.20 10.52
CA LEU A 39 21.83 5.10 11.49
C LEU A 39 21.34 3.78 10.88
N GLN A 40 21.45 3.64 9.55
CA GLN A 40 20.97 2.46 8.82
C GLN A 40 21.59 1.15 9.33
N ASP A 41 22.85 1.18 9.75
CA ASP A 41 23.59 0.04 10.30
C ASP A 41 22.98 -0.54 11.59
N GLN A 42 22.16 0.24 12.30
CA GLN A 42 21.52 -0.21 13.54
C GLN A 42 20.34 -1.15 13.29
N PHE A 43 19.69 -1.07 12.13
CA PHE A 43 18.48 -1.83 11.83
C PHE A 43 18.53 -2.60 10.52
N LEU A 44 19.48 -2.30 9.62
CA LEU A 44 19.69 -3.01 8.38
C LEU A 44 21.07 -3.67 8.42
N ARG A 45 21.10 -4.98 8.31
CA ARG A 45 22.33 -5.78 8.35
C ARG A 45 22.38 -6.76 7.20
N MET A 46 23.59 -7.10 6.77
CA MET A 46 23.76 -8.21 5.86
C MET A 46 23.38 -9.52 6.55
N SER A 47 22.61 -10.37 5.87
CA SER A 47 22.25 -11.69 6.42
C SER A 47 23.46 -12.64 6.49
N HIS A 48 24.49 -12.40 5.67
CA HIS A 48 25.72 -13.17 5.60
C HIS A 48 26.97 -12.26 5.69
N ALA A 49 28.14 -12.87 5.93
CA ALA A 49 29.40 -12.15 5.88
C ALA A 49 29.63 -11.55 4.48
N TRP A 50 30.27 -10.39 4.40
CA TRP A 50 30.52 -9.73 3.12
C TRP A 50 31.41 -10.59 2.20
N PRO A 51 31.04 -10.76 0.92
CA PRO A 51 29.83 -10.25 0.28
C PRO A 51 28.60 -11.15 0.55
N SER A 52 27.51 -10.57 1.02
CA SER A 52 26.24 -11.27 1.34
C SER A 52 25.42 -11.60 0.10
N ILE A 53 26.08 -12.20 -0.89
CA ILE A 53 25.49 -12.56 -2.18
C ILE A 53 24.89 -13.95 -2.08
N ASN A 54 23.66 -14.08 -2.52
CA ASN A 54 22.97 -15.36 -2.65
C ASN A 54 22.31 -15.49 -4.02
N TYR A 55 21.89 -16.70 -4.37
CA TYR A 55 21.08 -16.96 -5.57
C TYR A 55 19.70 -17.42 -5.14
N ARG A 56 18.66 -16.77 -5.67
CA ARG A 56 17.26 -17.08 -5.41
C ARG A 56 16.54 -17.36 -6.72
N PRO A 57 15.54 -18.26 -6.73
CA PRO A 57 14.64 -18.36 -7.88
C PRO A 57 13.99 -16.99 -8.14
N ASP A 58 14.01 -16.56 -9.39
CA ASP A 58 13.31 -15.38 -9.84
C ASP A 58 11.82 -15.55 -9.51
N PRO A 59 11.22 -14.68 -8.68
CA PRO A 59 9.82 -14.80 -8.30
C PRO A 59 8.85 -14.59 -9.48
N MET A 60 9.29 -14.00 -10.60
CA MET A 60 8.50 -13.87 -11.83
C MET A 60 8.44 -15.17 -12.63
N THR A 61 9.60 -15.79 -12.88
CA THR A 61 9.71 -16.97 -13.76
C THR A 61 9.75 -18.31 -13.01
N GLY A 62 10.11 -18.28 -11.73
CA GLY A 62 10.24 -19.44 -10.84
C GLY A 62 11.35 -20.42 -11.23
N LYS A 63 12.15 -20.11 -12.25
CA LYS A 63 13.09 -21.05 -12.90
C LYS A 63 14.52 -20.53 -12.94
N GLU A 64 14.70 -19.26 -13.22
CA GLU A 64 16.03 -18.66 -13.28
C GLU A 64 16.53 -18.32 -11.88
N GLN A 65 17.82 -18.57 -11.60
CA GLN A 65 18.44 -18.18 -10.35
C GLN A 65 19.02 -16.78 -10.52
N VAL A 66 18.45 -15.80 -9.83
CA VAL A 66 18.93 -14.42 -9.84
C VAL A 66 19.86 -14.17 -8.66
N LYS A 67 20.95 -13.44 -8.93
CA LYS A 67 21.89 -13.00 -7.91
C LYS A 67 21.25 -11.89 -7.08
N VAL A 68 21.18 -12.07 -5.77
CA VAL A 68 20.62 -11.11 -4.83
C VAL A 68 21.57 -10.79 -3.69
N LEU A 69 21.51 -9.57 -3.17
CA LEU A 69 22.10 -9.16 -1.92
C LEU A 69 21.12 -9.46 -0.78
N ASP A 70 21.44 -10.45 0.06
CA ASP A 70 20.58 -10.81 1.20
C ASP A 70 20.79 -9.84 2.36
N LEU A 71 19.72 -9.15 2.75
CA LEU A 71 19.66 -8.17 3.81
C LEU A 71 18.61 -8.57 4.85
N THR A 72 18.89 -8.30 6.12
CA THR A 72 17.96 -8.45 7.23
C THR A 72 17.62 -7.06 7.77
N LEU A 73 16.32 -6.76 7.82
CA LEU A 73 15.77 -5.49 8.27
C LEU A 73 14.98 -5.69 9.58
N SER A 74 15.43 -5.06 10.65
CA SER A 74 14.75 -5.05 11.94
C SER A 74 13.77 -3.87 12.02
N LEU A 75 12.49 -4.15 12.18
CA LEU A 75 11.41 -3.17 12.31
C LEU A 75 10.74 -3.27 13.69
N GLU A 76 10.33 -2.13 14.23
CA GLU A 76 9.57 -2.09 15.47
C GLU A 76 8.09 -2.43 15.22
N LYS A 77 7.51 -3.29 16.07
CA LYS A 77 6.18 -3.87 15.88
C LYS A 77 5.07 -2.81 15.87
N ASP A 78 5.02 -1.93 16.86
CA ASP A 78 3.99 -0.88 16.98
C ASP A 78 4.01 0.05 15.75
N PHE A 79 5.19 0.49 15.33
CA PHE A 79 5.41 1.22 14.09
C PHE A 79 4.84 0.48 12.88
N THR A 80 5.18 -0.80 12.70
CA THR A 80 4.71 -1.58 11.54
C THR A 80 3.19 -1.77 11.52
N CYS A 81 2.58 -1.97 12.69
CA CYS A 81 1.14 -2.06 12.85
C CYS A 81 0.47 -0.73 12.52
N LYS A 82 0.99 0.39 13.01
CA LYS A 82 0.45 1.73 12.73
C LYS A 82 0.53 2.09 11.25
N VAL A 83 1.66 1.78 10.59
CA VAL A 83 1.79 1.97 9.13
C VAL A 83 0.72 1.16 8.41
N PHE A 84 0.56 -0.13 8.76
CA PHE A 84 -0.47 -0.97 8.17
C PHE A 84 -1.89 -0.45 8.45
N ASP A 85 -2.19 -0.04 9.68
CA ASP A 85 -3.50 0.48 10.06
C ASP A 85 -3.89 1.72 9.28
N SER A 86 -2.93 2.59 8.96
CA SER A 86 -3.17 3.75 8.10
C SER A 86 -3.51 3.39 6.65
N CYS A 87 -3.12 2.18 6.20
CA CYS A 87 -3.19 1.76 4.81
C CYS A 87 -4.20 0.63 4.53
N LYS A 88 -4.60 -0.17 5.53
CA LYS A 88 -5.30 -1.45 5.35
C LYS A 88 -6.64 -1.37 4.62
N ASN A 89 -7.31 -0.21 4.66
CA ASN A 89 -8.58 0.00 3.96
C ASN A 89 -8.42 0.76 2.65
N THR A 90 -7.20 1.15 2.26
CA THR A 90 -6.97 1.70 0.93
C THR A 90 -7.34 0.66 -0.14
N ALA A 91 -7.74 1.14 -1.32
CA ALA A 91 -8.18 0.27 -2.42
C ALA A 91 -7.19 -0.87 -2.72
N MET A 92 -5.89 -0.56 -2.79
CA MET A 92 -4.89 -1.57 -3.14
C MET A 92 -4.66 -2.58 -2.01
N ALA A 93 -4.53 -2.10 -0.77
CA ALA A 93 -4.29 -2.96 0.39
C ALA A 93 -5.49 -3.88 0.71
N SER A 94 -6.71 -3.38 0.51
CA SER A 94 -7.92 -4.15 0.78
C SER A 94 -8.22 -5.21 -0.29
N MET A 95 -7.84 -4.97 -1.56
CA MET A 95 -8.06 -5.92 -2.65
C MET A 95 -6.99 -7.02 -2.74
N ALA A 96 -5.73 -6.72 -2.38
CA ALA A 96 -4.64 -7.68 -2.47
C ALA A 96 -4.64 -8.64 -1.26
N THR A 97 -4.92 -9.93 -1.50
CA THR A 97 -4.90 -10.96 -0.44
C THR A 97 -3.56 -11.02 0.31
N ALA A 98 -2.45 -10.78 -0.39
CA ALA A 98 -1.11 -10.74 0.20
C ALA A 98 -0.91 -9.59 1.21
N MET A 99 -1.74 -8.54 1.16
CA MET A 99 -1.62 -7.35 1.99
C MET A 99 -2.56 -7.33 3.21
N LYS A 100 -3.30 -8.42 3.49
CA LYS A 100 -4.33 -8.43 4.54
C LYS A 100 -3.79 -8.38 5.99
N SER A 101 -2.48 -8.46 6.18
CA SER A 101 -1.82 -8.34 7.48
C SER A 101 -0.66 -7.36 7.39
N SER A 102 -0.21 -6.80 8.53
CA SER A 102 0.95 -5.90 8.56
C SER A 102 2.21 -6.55 7.98
N LEU A 103 2.45 -7.82 8.35
CA LEU A 103 3.54 -8.62 7.81
C LEU A 103 3.40 -8.82 6.29
N GLY A 104 2.22 -9.22 5.81
CA GLY A 104 1.97 -9.45 4.39
C GLY A 104 2.09 -8.17 3.57
N PHE A 105 1.57 -7.07 4.10
CA PHE A 105 1.66 -5.75 3.50
C PHE A 105 3.11 -5.30 3.33
N LEU A 106 3.91 -5.36 4.39
CA LEU A 106 5.32 -4.97 4.32
C LEU A 106 6.15 -5.95 3.48
N ASN A 107 5.87 -7.26 3.54
CA ASN A 107 6.51 -8.24 2.65
C ASN A 107 6.24 -7.91 1.18
N TYR A 108 5.01 -7.50 0.86
CA TYR A 108 4.71 -7.04 -0.50
C TYR A 108 5.53 -5.80 -0.87
N GLN A 109 5.59 -4.79 0.01
CA GLN A 109 6.41 -3.59 -0.26
C GLN A 109 7.88 -3.97 -0.54
N MET A 110 8.47 -4.83 0.30
CA MET A 110 9.88 -5.23 0.18
C MET A 110 10.14 -6.13 -1.02
N GLN A 111 9.20 -7.01 -1.40
CA GLN A 111 9.36 -7.88 -2.57
C GLN A 111 9.31 -7.10 -3.89
N VAL A 112 8.49 -6.05 -3.99
CA VAL A 112 8.51 -5.17 -5.16
C VAL A 112 9.84 -4.41 -5.26
N GLY A 113 10.45 -4.03 -4.13
CA GLY A 113 11.80 -3.48 -4.08
C GLY A 113 12.90 -4.48 -4.49
N ALA A 114 12.74 -5.75 -4.10
CA ALA A 114 13.70 -6.81 -4.34
C ALA A 114 13.87 -7.21 -5.82
N ILE A 115 12.75 -7.36 -6.52
CA ILE A 115 12.69 -7.90 -7.89
C ILE A 115 13.31 -6.92 -8.90
N GLY A 116 13.30 -5.61 -8.62
CA GLY A 116 13.84 -4.59 -9.52
C GLY A 116 15.32 -4.24 -9.29
N HIS A 117 15.89 -4.57 -8.12
CA HIS A 117 17.17 -4.00 -7.69
C HIS A 117 18.22 -5.02 -7.22
N GLY A 118 17.91 -6.32 -7.23
CA GLY A 118 18.88 -7.36 -6.86
C GLY A 118 19.17 -7.41 -5.37
N GLU A 119 18.23 -6.98 -4.54
CA GLU A 119 18.28 -7.05 -3.09
C GLU A 119 17.20 -8.00 -2.60
N TYR A 120 17.42 -8.76 -1.53
CA TYR A 120 16.40 -9.58 -0.91
C TYR A 120 16.33 -9.26 0.57
N ILE A 121 15.29 -8.54 0.96
CA ILE A 121 15.13 -8.03 2.33
C ILE A 121 14.25 -8.98 3.13
N THR A 122 14.82 -9.60 4.15
CA THR A 122 14.11 -10.37 5.17
C THR A 122 13.80 -9.48 6.36
N MET A 123 12.54 -9.38 6.77
CA MET A 123 12.16 -8.54 7.90
C MET A 123 12.10 -9.32 9.22
N GLU A 124 12.63 -8.71 10.28
CA GLU A 124 12.52 -9.14 11.67
C GLU A 124 11.72 -8.11 12.45
N PHE A 125 10.75 -8.55 13.26
CA PHE A 125 9.86 -7.66 14.00
C PHE A 125 10.16 -7.72 15.49
N HIS A 126 10.61 -6.61 16.06
CA HIS A 126 10.96 -6.50 17.47
C HIS A 126 9.92 -5.69 18.24
N ALA A 127 9.67 -6.07 19.49
CA ALA A 127 8.74 -5.33 20.37
C ALA A 127 9.36 -4.02 20.91
N ASN A 128 10.69 -3.91 20.87
CA ASN A 128 11.42 -2.76 21.38
C ASN A 128 12.01 -1.95 20.23
N LYS A 129 12.25 -0.66 20.47
CA LYS A 129 12.87 0.27 19.52
C LYS A 129 14.38 0.11 19.36
N ASP A 130 15.02 -0.61 20.28
CA ASP A 130 16.47 -0.81 20.24
C ASP A 130 16.85 -1.60 18.98
N LYS A 131 17.77 -1.05 18.18
CA LYS A 131 18.25 -1.61 16.90
C LYS A 131 17.13 -1.97 15.91
N SER A 132 16.00 -1.26 15.99
CA SER A 132 14.86 -1.48 15.11
C SER A 132 14.40 -0.15 14.53
N PHE A 133 14.18 -0.13 13.22
CA PHE A 133 13.68 1.07 12.56
C PHE A 133 12.27 1.39 13.06
N HIS A 134 12.08 2.65 13.42
CA HIS A 134 10.83 3.20 13.86
C HIS A 134 10.80 4.69 13.53
N GLU A 135 9.61 5.18 13.17
CA GLU A 135 9.36 6.60 12.92
C GLU A 135 7.97 6.99 13.42
N ASN A 136 7.69 8.29 13.47
CA ASN A 136 6.35 8.76 13.77
C ASN A 136 5.41 8.48 12.59
N VAL A 137 4.29 7.81 12.88
CA VAL A 137 3.27 7.45 11.88
C VAL A 137 2.12 8.46 11.97
N LEU A 138 1.69 8.98 10.81
CA LEU A 138 0.48 9.79 10.70
C LEU A 138 -0.76 8.91 10.82
N GLU A 139 -1.65 9.23 11.76
CA GLU A 139 -2.94 8.56 11.88
C GLU A 139 -3.87 8.97 10.74
N CYS A 140 -4.59 8.01 10.16
CA CYS A 140 -5.46 8.30 9.02
C CYS A 140 -6.73 9.08 9.41
N SER A 141 -7.14 9.02 10.69
CA SER A 141 -8.28 9.76 11.25
C SER A 141 -7.98 11.23 11.49
N ASN A 142 -6.77 11.57 11.94
CA ASN A 142 -6.33 12.94 12.11
C ASN A 142 -4.81 13.05 11.97
N TYR A 143 -4.36 13.66 10.88
CA TYR A 143 -2.96 13.93 10.60
C TYR A 143 -2.67 15.43 10.50
N SER A 144 -3.43 16.25 11.22
CA SER A 144 -3.26 17.72 11.20
C SER A 144 -1.88 18.16 11.72
N GLN A 145 -1.23 17.34 12.56
CA GLN A 145 0.16 17.51 12.99
C GLN A 145 1.17 17.63 11.83
N VAL A 146 0.78 17.23 10.62
CA VAL A 146 1.62 17.40 9.43
C VAL A 146 1.84 18.87 9.07
N ALA A 147 0.97 19.79 9.48
CA ALA A 147 1.14 21.21 9.21
C ALA A 147 2.44 21.76 9.84
N GLU A 148 2.79 21.28 11.02
CA GLU A 148 3.98 21.70 11.77
C GLU A 148 5.27 21.01 11.30
N LYS A 149 5.14 19.80 10.73
CA LYS A 149 6.27 18.93 10.36
C LYS A 149 6.38 18.70 8.85
N ARG A 150 5.70 19.51 8.03
CA ARG A 150 5.66 19.32 6.58
C ARG A 150 7.07 19.31 5.97
N GLU A 151 7.93 20.22 6.41
CA GLU A 151 9.28 20.37 5.86
C GLU A 151 10.18 19.17 6.16
N THR A 152 9.87 18.36 7.19
CA THR A 152 10.62 17.15 7.52
C THR A 152 10.16 15.93 6.72
N LEU A 153 9.07 16.04 5.96
CA LEU A 153 8.58 14.95 5.13
C LEU A 153 9.35 14.83 3.81
N PRO A 154 9.37 13.64 3.18
CA PRO A 154 9.89 13.49 1.82
C PRO A 154 9.25 14.51 0.86
N THR A 155 10.02 15.08 -0.07
CA THR A 155 9.55 16.14 -0.96
C THR A 155 8.28 15.74 -1.73
N GLN A 156 8.15 14.49 -2.15
CA GLN A 156 6.95 13.95 -2.81
C GLN A 156 5.72 13.94 -1.89
N ALA A 157 5.90 13.63 -0.60
CA ALA A 157 4.83 13.68 0.39
C ALA A 157 4.33 15.13 0.60
N GLN A 158 5.23 16.11 0.53
CA GLN A 158 4.88 17.53 0.66
C GLN A 158 4.03 18.07 -0.49
N MET A 159 4.01 17.37 -1.63
CA MET A 159 3.23 17.73 -2.81
C MET A 159 1.83 17.09 -2.84
N LEU A 160 1.52 16.17 -1.93
CA LEU A 160 0.20 15.55 -1.86
C LEU A 160 -0.86 16.60 -1.51
N GLU A 161 -2.04 16.52 -2.13
CA GLU A 161 -3.06 17.58 -2.08
C GLU A 161 -3.45 17.97 -0.64
N SER A 162 -3.77 17.00 0.22
CA SER A 162 -4.17 17.30 1.61
C SER A 162 -3.00 17.78 2.47
N ILE A 163 -1.77 17.33 2.16
CA ILE A 163 -0.55 17.73 2.87
C ILE A 163 -0.16 19.15 2.47
N ALA A 164 -0.27 19.47 1.18
CA ALA A 164 0.09 20.73 0.59
C ALA A 164 -0.89 21.86 0.95
N SER A 165 -2.16 21.50 1.17
CA SER A 165 -3.21 22.42 1.60
C SER A 165 -2.84 23.15 2.89
N LYS A 166 -3.05 24.47 2.88
CA LYS A 166 -2.94 25.36 4.04
C LYS A 166 -4.25 25.46 4.84
N SER A 167 -5.29 24.70 4.47
CA SER A 167 -6.55 24.71 5.21
C SER A 167 -6.32 24.27 6.66
N MET A 168 -7.05 24.92 7.57
CA MET A 168 -7.13 24.58 8.99
C MET A 168 -8.18 23.50 9.27
N ASP A 169 -8.88 23.03 8.24
CA ASP A 169 -9.79 21.89 8.36
C ASP A 169 -9.03 20.63 8.79
N ASP A 170 -9.72 19.75 9.53
CA ASP A 170 -9.14 18.48 9.97
C ASP A 170 -8.59 17.70 8.77
N LYS A 171 -7.28 17.46 8.81
CA LYS A 171 -6.61 16.65 7.81
C LYS A 171 -6.90 15.18 8.13
N GLN A 172 -7.86 14.62 7.41
CA GLN A 172 -8.35 13.25 7.60
C GLN A 172 -8.49 12.51 6.26
N CYS A 173 -8.39 11.19 6.29
CA CYS A 173 -8.57 10.36 5.10
C CYS A 173 -10.05 10.04 4.87
N PRO A 174 -10.48 9.74 3.64
CA PRO A 174 -11.85 9.32 3.40
C PRO A 174 -12.22 8.08 4.22
N CYS A 175 -13.44 8.02 4.74
CA CYS A 175 -13.94 6.89 5.55
C CYS A 175 -13.73 5.52 4.87
N GLY A 176 -13.90 5.44 3.54
CA GLY A 176 -13.63 4.20 2.79
C GLY A 176 -12.16 3.75 2.82
N ALA A 177 -11.22 4.68 2.98
CA ALA A 177 -9.78 4.42 3.08
C ALA A 177 -9.27 4.36 4.53
N CYS A 178 -10.04 4.87 5.49
CA CYS A 178 -9.74 4.87 6.92
C CYS A 178 -11.01 4.71 7.75
N ARG A 179 -11.21 3.52 8.33
CA ARG A 179 -12.38 3.23 9.16
C ARG A 179 -12.49 4.14 10.39
N ALA A 180 -11.35 4.48 11.01
CA ALA A 180 -11.32 5.33 12.19
C ALA A 180 -11.95 6.72 11.94
N THR A 181 -11.88 7.22 10.69
CA THR A 181 -12.55 8.46 10.31
C THR A 181 -14.07 8.32 10.32
N CYS A 182 -14.62 7.16 9.98
CA CYS A 182 -16.06 6.92 10.03
C CYS A 182 -16.58 6.97 11.48
N ASP A 183 -15.82 6.40 12.41
CA ASP A 183 -16.21 6.30 13.82
C ASP A 183 -16.19 7.68 14.49
N THR A 184 -15.28 8.58 14.11
CA THR A 184 -15.23 9.97 14.59
C THR A 184 -16.43 10.83 14.16
N HIS A 185 -17.12 10.49 13.07
CA HIS A 185 -18.29 11.25 12.57
C HIS A 185 -19.63 10.82 13.18
N THR A 186 -19.65 9.83 14.07
CA THR A 186 -20.89 9.36 14.71
C THR A 186 -21.41 10.27 15.84
N GLY A 187 -20.67 11.34 16.20
CA GLY A 187 -20.99 12.21 17.35
C GLY A 187 -21.40 13.66 17.04
N GLY A 188 -21.45 14.12 15.79
CA GLY A 188 -21.71 15.53 15.52
C GLY A 188 -22.12 15.85 14.09
N SER A 189 -23.42 16.14 13.92
CA SER A 189 -24.10 16.99 12.92
C SER A 189 -23.27 17.69 11.81
N HIS A 190 -22.50 16.99 10.98
CA HIS A 190 -22.18 17.44 9.63
C HIS A 190 -22.16 16.27 8.66
N HIS A 191 -22.97 16.42 7.62
CA HIS A 191 -23.42 15.36 6.73
C HIS A 191 -22.27 14.86 5.86
N ILE A 192 -21.86 13.60 6.06
CA ILE A 192 -21.28 12.82 4.99
C ILE A 192 -22.37 12.72 3.94
N HIS A 193 -22.24 13.44 2.82
CA HIS A 193 -23.03 13.16 1.63
C HIS A 193 -22.62 11.78 1.12
N VAL A 194 -23.23 10.74 1.69
CA VAL A 194 -23.40 9.45 1.02
C VAL A 194 -24.15 9.82 -0.25
N ALA A 195 -23.50 9.68 -1.41
CA ALA A 195 -24.22 9.81 -2.66
C ALA A 195 -25.39 8.81 -2.61
N ASP A 196 -26.62 9.29 -2.78
CA ASP A 196 -27.84 8.50 -2.62
C ASP A 196 -27.87 7.25 -3.53
N ASN A 197 -26.97 7.19 -4.50
CA ASN A 197 -26.67 6.00 -5.30
C ASN A 197 -25.21 5.59 -5.09
N PRO A 198 -24.88 4.74 -4.09
CA PRO A 198 -23.62 4.02 -4.13
C PRO A 198 -23.57 3.22 -5.44
N ILE A 199 -22.52 3.41 -6.24
CA ILE A 199 -22.33 2.61 -7.46
C ILE A 199 -22.22 1.16 -7.01
N SER A 200 -23.26 0.37 -7.28
CA SER A 200 -23.27 -1.04 -6.96
C SER A 200 -22.16 -1.73 -7.76
N MET A 201 -21.52 -2.77 -7.21
CA MET A 201 -20.57 -3.62 -7.95
C MET A 201 -21.17 -4.17 -9.28
N LEU A 202 -22.49 -4.08 -9.42
CA LEU A 202 -23.29 -4.52 -10.56
C LEU A 202 -23.73 -3.40 -11.51
N ASP A 203 -23.46 -2.12 -11.23
CA ASP A 203 -23.90 -0.99 -12.07
C ASP A 203 -23.21 -0.92 -13.44
N GLY A 204 -22.14 -1.70 -13.64
CA GLY A 204 -21.54 -1.97 -14.96
C GLY A 204 -21.95 -3.30 -15.59
N PHE A 205 -22.72 -4.13 -14.87
CA PHE A 205 -23.02 -5.50 -15.26
C PHE A 205 -24.43 -5.57 -15.85
N SER A 206 -24.57 -5.31 -17.16
CA SER A 206 -25.88 -5.46 -17.82
C SER A 206 -26.27 -6.94 -17.88
N PRO A 207 -27.25 -7.41 -17.08
CA PRO A 207 -27.61 -8.83 -17.06
C PRO A 207 -28.20 -9.27 -18.41
N LYS A 208 -28.79 -8.34 -19.16
CA LYS A 208 -29.28 -8.57 -20.53
C LYS A 208 -28.14 -8.84 -21.49
N LEU A 209 -27.05 -8.06 -21.41
CA LEU A 209 -25.91 -8.21 -22.31
C LEU A 209 -25.15 -9.51 -22.03
N VAL A 210 -24.97 -9.83 -20.74
CA VAL A 210 -24.39 -11.10 -20.29
C VAL A 210 -25.23 -12.28 -20.76
N ALA A 211 -26.53 -12.29 -20.51
CA ALA A 211 -27.42 -13.36 -20.95
C ALA A 211 -27.42 -13.55 -22.48
N LEU A 212 -27.33 -12.47 -23.24
CA LEU A 212 -27.29 -12.51 -24.70
C LEU A 212 -25.97 -13.10 -25.21
N VAL A 213 -24.83 -12.70 -24.64
CA VAL A 213 -23.51 -13.24 -25.00
C VAL A 213 -23.40 -14.73 -24.66
N TYR A 214 -23.80 -15.12 -23.45
CA TYR A 214 -23.78 -16.53 -23.04
C TYR A 214 -24.81 -17.37 -23.83
N GLY A 215 -25.98 -16.81 -24.15
CA GLY A 215 -26.97 -17.47 -25.01
C GLY A 215 -26.45 -17.71 -26.44
N LEU A 216 -25.81 -16.72 -27.05
CA LEU A 216 -25.19 -16.86 -28.38
C LEU A 216 -24.06 -17.89 -28.39
N LEU A 217 -23.23 -17.94 -27.34
CA LEU A 217 -22.18 -18.95 -27.19
C LEU A 217 -22.76 -20.37 -27.14
N VAL A 218 -23.84 -20.58 -26.40
CA VAL A 218 -24.50 -21.89 -26.31
C VAL A 218 -25.10 -22.29 -27.67
N ILE A 219 -25.76 -21.37 -28.37
CA ILE A 219 -26.31 -21.63 -29.71
C ILE A 219 -25.19 -21.96 -30.69
N LEU A 220 -24.09 -21.21 -30.69
CA LEU A 220 -22.93 -21.48 -31.53
C LEU A 220 -22.36 -22.86 -31.24
N ILE A 221 -22.20 -23.26 -29.97
CA ILE A 221 -21.71 -24.59 -29.58
C ILE A 221 -22.66 -25.69 -30.09
N VAL A 222 -23.97 -25.50 -29.97
CA VAL A 222 -24.98 -26.48 -30.43
C VAL A 222 -24.99 -26.60 -31.96
N VAL A 223 -24.92 -25.49 -32.67
CA VAL A 223 -24.83 -25.46 -34.14
C VAL A 223 -23.53 -26.10 -34.61
N TRP A 224 -22.41 -25.82 -33.95
CA TRP A 224 -21.11 -26.40 -34.27
C TRP A 224 -21.08 -27.91 -34.04
N LYS A 225 -21.71 -28.41 -32.97
CA LYS A 225 -21.90 -29.85 -32.73
C LYS A 225 -22.80 -30.50 -33.78
N ARG A 226 -23.90 -29.87 -34.18
CA ARG A 226 -24.79 -30.37 -35.23
C ARG A 226 -24.18 -30.40 -36.62
N ARG A 227 -23.18 -29.56 -36.89
CA ARG A 227 -22.45 -29.53 -38.17
C ARG A 227 -21.32 -30.56 -38.26
N LYS A 228 -20.96 -31.18 -37.14
CA LYS A 228 -19.86 -32.15 -37.01
C LYS A 228 -20.34 -33.61 -36.93
N ASN A 229 -21.65 -33.82 -36.73
CA ASN A 229 -22.36 -35.08 -36.98
C ASN A 229 -22.97 -35.05 -38.38
#